data_AF-A0A952RV58-F1
#
_entry.id   AF-A0A952RV58-F1
#
_cell.length_a   1.000
_cell.length_b   1.000
_cell.length_c   1.000
_cell.angle_alpha   90.00
_cell.angle_beta   90.00
_cell.angle_gamma   90.00
#
_symmetry.space_group_name_H-M   'P 1'
#
loop_
_entity.id
_entity.type
_entity.pdbx_description
1 polymer ?
#
loop_
_entity_poly.entity_id
_entity_poly.type
_entity_poly.pdbx_seq_one_letter_code
_entity_poly.pdbx_strand_id
1 'polypeptide(L)'
;IKNGAQLIVRESQAAVFVFEGQVADVFTPGRYTIDGGNTPILSKLGAWKYGFNSPMKSEVYFVNTKQFTDMKWGTSNPIMLRDADFGIVRLRAFGAYSLRVADPAGFIKEIAGTNAHFQTEDIDGQLKRAIVSEFSDAIGEMKIPALDLAAQYKEIGEAIRAKINGDFNSWGLEVTKFYVENISLPPEVEAAMDKRASMGALGDAQKYMQFQAADALRDAAQNEGGGAGLGAGLGAGFAVGGQMANAFGAGQPGGQQMGGGGAAATVACPACGKQNAAGAKFCADCGGKMEIAQVPCVKCGAKLREGAKFCSECGSSQEKAKCTGCQAELSAGAKFCPECGTKTPEAA
;
A
#
# COMPACT_ATOMS: atom_id res chain seq x y z
N ILE A 1 -1.75 27.27 -41.41
CA ILE A 1 -1.43 28.67 -40.99
C ILE A 1 -1.17 29.48 -42.26
N LYS A 2 -1.46 30.79 -42.29
CA LYS A 2 -1.22 31.62 -43.50
C LYS A 2 0.23 32.08 -43.55
N ASN A 3 0.78 32.22 -44.76
CA ASN A 3 2.10 32.83 -44.98
C ASN A 3 2.10 34.29 -44.50
N GLY A 4 3.14 34.71 -43.79
CA GLY A 4 3.27 36.02 -43.14
C GLY A 4 2.54 36.13 -41.79
N ALA A 5 1.93 35.06 -41.29
CA ALA A 5 1.30 35.06 -39.97
C ALA A 5 2.32 35.33 -38.86
N GLN A 6 1.86 35.97 -37.79
CA GLN A 6 2.69 36.23 -36.62
C GLN A 6 2.48 35.12 -35.59
N LEU A 7 3.56 34.44 -35.22
CA LEU A 7 3.60 33.50 -34.11
C LEU A 7 4.15 34.22 -32.87
N ILE A 8 3.34 34.31 -31.83
CA ILE A 8 3.76 34.87 -30.54
C ILE A 8 3.81 33.71 -29.55
N VAL A 9 5.01 33.44 -29.05
CA VAL A 9 5.27 32.45 -28.00
C VAL A 9 5.46 33.21 -26.70
N ARG A 10 4.65 32.89 -25.68
CA ARG A 10 4.71 33.58 -24.38
C ARG A 10 5.81 32.97 -23.51
N GLU A 11 6.17 33.69 -22.46
CA GLU A 11 6.98 33.15 -21.38
C GLU A 11 6.39 31.84 -20.84
N SER A 12 7.27 30.91 -20.46
CA SER A 12 6.89 29.54 -20.05
C SER A 12 6.12 28.74 -21.11
N GLN A 13 6.28 29.08 -22.39
CA GLN A 13 5.78 28.28 -23.51
C GLN A 13 6.90 27.99 -24.51
N ALA A 14 6.73 26.88 -25.21
CA ALA A 14 7.38 26.59 -26.48
C ALA A 14 6.30 26.34 -27.54
N ALA A 15 6.58 26.71 -28.79
CA ALA A 15 5.72 26.38 -29.91
C ALA A 15 6.42 25.39 -30.83
N VAL A 16 5.92 24.16 -30.89
CA VAL A 16 6.43 23.11 -31.78
C VAL A 16 5.69 23.23 -33.10
N PHE A 17 6.44 23.49 -34.17
CA PHE A 17 5.90 23.65 -35.51
C PHE A 17 6.05 22.36 -36.29
N VAL A 18 4.92 21.84 -36.76
CA VAL A 18 4.83 20.61 -37.54
C VAL A 18 4.42 20.96 -38.96
N PHE A 19 5.23 20.49 -39.90
CA PHE A 19 5.06 20.72 -41.33
C PHE A 19 5.05 19.38 -42.05
N GLU A 20 4.00 19.12 -42.83
CA GLU A 20 3.81 17.84 -43.54
C GLU A 20 3.94 16.60 -42.64
N GLY A 21 3.47 16.71 -41.39
CA GLY A 21 3.52 15.63 -40.40
C GLY A 21 4.88 15.43 -39.72
N GLN A 22 5.86 16.30 -39.97
CA GLN A 22 7.18 16.25 -39.33
C GLN A 22 7.42 17.50 -38.48
N VAL A 23 8.02 17.31 -37.30
CA VAL A 23 8.50 18.44 -36.49
C VAL A 23 9.60 19.17 -37.27
N ALA A 24 9.32 20.42 -37.63
CA ALA A 24 10.22 21.25 -38.41
C ALA A 24 11.00 22.22 -37.53
N ASP A 25 10.40 22.76 -36.47
CA ASP A 25 11.07 23.71 -35.55
C ASP A 25 10.43 23.75 -34.16
N VAL A 26 11.15 24.30 -33.18
CA VAL A 26 10.67 24.58 -31.82
C VAL A 26 11.02 26.02 -31.45
N PHE A 27 10.00 26.88 -31.39
CA PHE A 27 10.17 28.29 -31.03
C PHE A 27 10.10 28.50 -29.52
N THR A 28 11.05 29.26 -29.00
CA THR A 28 11.10 29.75 -27.60
C THR A 28 10.26 31.02 -27.42
N PRO A 29 10.11 31.58 -26.20
CA PRO A 29 9.40 32.84 -25.99
C PRO A 29 9.90 33.96 -26.92
N GLY A 30 8.96 34.65 -27.57
CA GLY A 30 9.29 35.66 -28.57
C GLY A 30 8.22 35.85 -29.64
N ARG A 31 8.49 36.78 -30.57
CA ARG A 31 7.65 37.06 -31.73
C ARG A 31 8.36 36.62 -33.00
N TYR A 32 7.70 35.80 -33.79
CA TYR A 32 8.21 35.24 -35.04
C TYR A 32 7.24 35.53 -36.18
N THR A 33 7.78 35.70 -37.39
CA THR A 33 6.98 35.73 -38.61
C THR A 33 7.08 34.37 -39.27
N ILE A 34 5.95 33.73 -39.52
CA ILE A 34 5.88 32.46 -40.24
C ILE A 34 5.80 32.79 -41.72
N ASP A 35 6.97 32.96 -42.34
CA ASP A 35 7.14 33.06 -43.77
C ASP A 35 7.80 31.80 -44.33
N GLY A 36 7.47 31.42 -45.56
CA GLY A 36 7.94 30.18 -46.18
C GLY A 36 9.45 30.10 -46.43
N GLY A 37 10.27 31.05 -45.92
CA GLY A 37 11.70 31.14 -46.20
C GLY A 37 12.60 31.52 -45.03
N ASN A 38 12.08 31.94 -43.87
CA ASN A 38 12.90 32.51 -42.78
C ASN A 38 12.78 31.75 -41.45
N THR A 39 12.13 30.57 -41.46
CA THR A 39 12.28 29.59 -40.38
C THR A 39 13.53 28.75 -40.66
N PRO A 40 14.50 28.67 -39.72
CA PRO A 40 15.84 28.11 -39.95
C PRO A 40 15.92 26.72 -40.60
N ILE A 41 14.85 25.92 -40.58
CA ILE A 41 14.83 24.53 -41.07
C ILE A 41 13.85 24.28 -42.24
N LEU A 42 12.89 25.18 -42.55
CA LEU A 42 12.08 25.04 -43.78
C LEU A 42 12.93 25.18 -45.06
N SER A 43 14.17 25.65 -44.95
CA SER A 43 15.17 25.61 -46.02
C SER A 43 15.71 24.21 -46.31
N LYS A 44 15.62 23.25 -45.37
CA LYS A 44 16.10 21.87 -45.51
C LYS A 44 15.03 20.89 -46.03
N LEU A 45 13.75 21.17 -45.80
CA LEU A 45 12.63 20.43 -46.39
C LEU A 45 12.24 21.13 -47.69
N GLY A 46 12.62 20.56 -48.84
CA GLY A 46 12.63 21.17 -50.18
C GLY A 46 11.30 21.68 -50.75
N ALA A 47 10.63 22.63 -50.09
CA ALA A 47 9.40 23.27 -50.53
C ALA A 47 9.61 24.47 -51.49
N TRP A 48 10.82 24.64 -52.03
CA TRP A 48 11.11 25.74 -52.97
C TRP A 48 10.50 25.52 -54.37
N LYS A 49 10.09 24.29 -54.71
CA LYS A 49 9.71 23.94 -56.10
C LYS A 49 8.26 24.28 -56.50
N TYR A 50 7.40 24.74 -55.59
CA TYR A 50 5.95 24.95 -55.85
C TYR A 50 5.43 26.37 -55.55
N GLY A 51 6.26 27.40 -55.67
CA GLY A 51 5.78 28.79 -55.85
C GLY A 51 4.91 29.37 -54.74
N PHE A 52 5.10 28.96 -53.47
CA PHE A 52 4.48 29.54 -52.27
C PHE A 52 2.94 29.69 -52.26
N ASN A 53 2.26 29.09 -53.24
CA ASN A 53 0.82 28.92 -53.32
C ASN A 53 0.53 27.42 -53.27
N SER A 54 0.67 26.84 -52.08
CA SER A 54 0.28 25.45 -51.84
C SER A 54 -0.57 25.38 -50.57
N PRO A 55 -1.65 24.57 -50.56
CA PRO A 55 -2.57 24.39 -49.43
C PRO A 55 -1.90 23.55 -48.32
N MET A 56 -0.75 23.99 -47.83
CA MET A 56 0.07 23.22 -46.91
C MET A 56 -0.55 23.29 -45.51
N LYS A 57 -0.97 22.13 -45.02
CA LYS A 57 -1.46 21.97 -43.65
C LYS A 57 -0.25 21.99 -42.72
N SER A 58 -0.16 23.07 -41.95
CA SER A 58 0.86 23.29 -40.94
C SER A 58 0.19 23.38 -39.57
N GLU A 59 0.79 22.78 -38.57
CA GLU A 59 0.28 22.71 -37.21
C GLU A 59 1.26 23.39 -36.26
N VAL A 60 0.72 24.01 -35.20
CA VAL A 60 1.52 24.56 -34.10
C VAL A 60 0.93 24.02 -32.81
N TYR A 61 1.78 23.35 -32.05
CA TYR A 61 1.45 22.88 -30.71
C TYR A 61 2.14 23.78 -29.69
N PHE A 62 1.36 24.37 -28.79
CA PHE A 62 1.90 25.13 -27.67
C PHE A 62 2.10 24.22 -26.47
N VAL A 63 3.35 24.10 -26.03
CA VAL A 63 3.75 23.29 -24.90
C VAL A 63 4.09 24.20 -23.74
N ASN A 64 3.54 23.91 -22.55
CA ASN A 64 3.87 24.65 -21.35
C ASN A 64 5.19 24.14 -20.75
N THR A 65 6.16 25.04 -20.61
CA THR A 65 7.51 24.72 -20.11
C THR A 65 7.72 25.16 -18.66
N LYS A 66 6.67 25.67 -18.00
CA LYS A 66 6.70 25.96 -16.57
C LYS A 66 6.92 24.68 -15.76
N GLN A 67 7.29 24.86 -14.49
CA GLN A 67 7.24 23.76 -13.53
C GLN A 67 5.79 23.48 -13.10
N PHE A 68 5.35 22.25 -13.27
CA PHE A 68 4.17 21.68 -12.65
C PHE A 68 4.58 21.15 -11.29
N THR A 69 4.07 21.75 -10.24
CA THR A 69 4.43 21.46 -8.85
C THR A 69 3.35 20.65 -8.17
N ASP A 70 3.71 20.01 -7.06
CA ASP A 70 2.79 19.28 -6.19
C ASP A 70 2.09 18.07 -6.87
N MET A 71 2.77 17.48 -7.85
CA MET A 71 2.31 16.23 -8.43
C MET A 71 2.51 15.10 -7.44
N LYS A 72 1.48 14.32 -7.14
CA LYS A 72 1.54 13.28 -6.10
C LYS A 72 2.07 11.98 -6.66
N TRP A 73 2.83 11.26 -5.84
CA TRP A 73 3.24 9.89 -6.10
C TRP A 73 3.06 9.03 -4.85
N GLY A 74 2.91 7.74 -5.03
CA GLY A 74 2.85 6.81 -3.91
C GLY A 74 2.74 5.36 -4.36
N THR A 75 3.17 4.46 -3.48
CA THR A 75 3.16 3.02 -3.71
C THR A 75 1.73 2.49 -3.62
N SER A 76 1.16 2.00 -4.71
CA SER A 76 -0.20 1.41 -4.68
C SER A 76 -0.25 0.11 -3.86
N ASN A 77 0.84 -0.69 -3.92
CA ASN A 77 1.03 -1.88 -3.13
C ASN A 77 2.28 -1.72 -2.25
N PRO A 78 2.33 -2.36 -1.07
CA PRO A 78 3.53 -2.34 -0.24
C PRO A 78 4.74 -2.93 -0.98
N ILE A 79 5.88 -2.28 -0.81
CA ILE A 79 7.18 -2.76 -1.29
C ILE A 79 7.81 -3.60 -0.20
N MET A 80 8.36 -4.75 -0.57
CA MET A 80 9.04 -5.65 0.34
C MET A 80 10.50 -5.22 0.51
N LEU A 81 10.87 -4.75 1.69
CA LEU A 81 12.25 -4.45 2.07
C LEU A 81 12.79 -5.57 2.93
N ARG A 82 14.03 -5.99 2.67
CA ARG A 82 14.78 -6.85 3.59
C ARG A 82 15.55 -5.96 4.56
N ASP A 83 15.13 -6.01 5.81
CA ASP A 83 15.69 -5.30 6.94
C ASP A 83 16.53 -6.25 7.82
N ALA A 84 17.61 -5.73 8.40
CA ALA A 84 18.52 -6.53 9.22
C ALA A 84 17.93 -6.88 10.60
N ASP A 85 17.10 -6.00 11.17
CA ASP A 85 16.55 -6.13 12.51
C ASP A 85 15.17 -6.80 12.50
N PHE A 86 14.35 -6.51 11.50
CA PHE A 86 12.95 -6.94 11.42
C PHE A 86 12.69 -8.03 10.36
N GLY A 87 13.69 -8.41 9.58
CA GLY A 87 13.55 -9.40 8.52
C GLY A 87 12.87 -8.82 7.29
N ILE A 88 11.65 -9.26 6.96
CA ILE A 88 10.93 -8.73 5.79
C ILE A 88 9.91 -7.69 6.26
N VAL A 89 10.09 -6.46 5.82
CA VAL A 89 9.22 -5.32 6.14
C VAL A 89 8.45 -4.88 4.89
N ARG A 90 7.16 -4.60 5.05
CA ARG A 90 6.29 -4.11 3.97
C ARG A 90 6.14 -2.60 4.06
N LEU A 91 6.91 -1.87 3.26
CA LEU A 91 6.89 -0.42 3.24
C LEU A 91 5.80 0.11 2.32
N ARG A 92 5.13 1.17 2.74
CA ARG A 92 4.39 2.05 1.82
C ARG A 92 5.04 3.42 1.82
N ALA A 93 5.18 4.04 0.66
CA ALA A 93 5.76 5.36 0.55
C ALA A 93 4.89 6.28 -0.29
N PHE A 94 4.91 7.57 0.03
CA PHE A 94 4.27 8.60 -0.77
C PHE A 94 4.99 9.93 -0.64
N GLY A 95 4.65 10.83 -1.56
CA GLY A 95 5.07 12.21 -1.50
C GLY A 95 4.65 13.00 -2.72
N ALA A 96 5.48 13.98 -3.09
CA ALA A 96 5.23 14.86 -4.21
C ALA A 96 6.47 15.06 -5.09
N TYR A 97 6.26 15.44 -6.33
CA TYR A 97 7.31 15.80 -7.27
C TYR A 97 6.91 17.03 -8.09
N SER A 98 7.91 17.67 -8.66
CA SER A 98 7.74 18.74 -9.64
C SER A 98 8.36 18.31 -10.95
N LEU A 99 7.67 18.57 -12.06
CA LEU A 99 8.17 18.27 -13.40
C LEU A 99 8.02 19.47 -14.32
N ARG A 100 8.78 19.48 -15.40
CA ARG A 100 8.57 20.38 -16.54
C ARG A 100 8.81 19.63 -17.84
N VAL A 101 8.30 20.18 -18.95
CA VAL A 101 8.72 19.75 -20.28
C VAL A 101 10.06 20.42 -20.60
N ALA A 102 11.11 19.62 -20.74
CA ALA A 102 12.47 20.08 -21.06
C ALA A 102 12.76 19.97 -22.56
N ASP A 103 12.20 18.97 -23.24
CA ASP A 103 12.23 18.82 -24.70
C ASP A 103 10.80 18.77 -25.25
N PRO A 104 10.25 19.90 -25.72
CA PRO A 104 8.89 19.96 -26.29
C PRO A 104 8.70 19.09 -27.53
N ALA A 105 9.74 18.93 -28.37
CA ALA A 105 9.63 18.12 -29.57
C ALA A 105 9.61 16.62 -29.23
N GLY A 106 10.51 16.18 -28.35
CA GLY A 106 10.52 14.82 -27.82
C GLY A 106 9.20 14.49 -27.11
N PHE A 107 8.72 15.39 -26.26
CA PHE A 107 7.44 15.21 -25.56
C PHE A 107 6.25 15.02 -26.50
N ILE A 108 6.16 15.80 -27.58
CA ILE A 108 5.10 15.61 -28.57
C ILE A 108 5.24 14.28 -29.30
N LYS A 109 6.46 13.90 -29.69
CA LYS A 109 6.69 12.66 -30.46
C LYS A 109 6.41 11.40 -29.65
N GLU A 110 6.86 11.38 -28.39
CA GLU A 110 6.83 10.17 -27.56
C GLU A 110 5.56 10.06 -26.71
N ILE A 111 5.01 11.19 -26.25
CA ILE A 111 3.94 11.21 -25.25
C ILE A 111 2.64 11.83 -25.77
N ALA A 112 2.66 13.12 -26.12
CA ALA A 112 1.40 13.85 -26.38
C ALA A 112 0.76 13.46 -27.72
N GLY A 113 1.58 13.05 -28.70
CA GLY A 113 1.17 12.67 -30.04
C GLY A 113 0.44 13.80 -30.75
N THR A 114 -0.65 13.46 -31.43
CA THR A 114 -1.50 14.40 -32.19
C THR A 114 -2.76 14.82 -31.42
N ASN A 115 -2.80 14.62 -30.11
CA ASN A 115 -3.95 15.00 -29.29
C ASN A 115 -4.15 16.53 -29.35
N ALA A 116 -5.39 16.97 -29.61
CA ALA A 116 -5.70 18.41 -29.69
C ALA A 116 -5.47 19.13 -28.36
N HIS A 117 -5.66 18.41 -27.25
CA HIS A 117 -5.37 18.84 -25.89
C HIS A 117 -4.72 17.68 -25.14
N PHE A 118 -3.68 17.98 -24.39
CA PHE A 118 -2.98 17.03 -23.53
C PHE A 118 -2.70 17.70 -22.19
N GLN A 119 -3.09 17.05 -21.12
CA GLN A 119 -2.97 17.54 -19.75
C GLN A 119 -2.13 16.57 -18.91
N THR A 120 -1.79 16.99 -17.69
CA THR A 120 -1.00 16.17 -16.76
C THR A 120 -1.70 14.87 -16.39
N GLU A 121 -3.03 14.89 -16.35
CA GLU A 121 -3.88 13.75 -16.00
C GLU A 121 -3.80 12.62 -17.04
N ASP A 122 -3.49 12.95 -18.30
CA ASP A 122 -3.41 11.99 -19.40
C ASP A 122 -2.19 11.05 -19.28
N ILE A 123 -1.13 11.47 -18.58
CA ILE A 123 0.09 10.68 -18.35
C ILE A 123 0.34 10.31 -16.88
N ASP A 124 -0.39 10.92 -15.93
CA ASP A 124 -0.15 10.78 -14.48
C ASP A 124 0.03 9.31 -14.03
N GLY A 125 -0.79 8.39 -14.53
CA GLY A 125 -0.69 6.97 -14.21
C GLY A 125 0.62 6.32 -14.67
N GLN A 126 1.15 6.69 -15.84
CA GLN A 126 2.45 6.20 -16.32
C GLN A 126 3.58 6.79 -15.49
N LEU A 127 3.55 8.10 -15.20
CA LEU A 127 4.57 8.75 -14.39
C LEU A 127 4.67 8.12 -13.00
N LYS A 128 3.52 7.92 -12.34
CA LYS A 128 3.46 7.26 -11.01
C LYS A 128 4.03 5.85 -11.04
N ARG A 129 3.73 5.05 -12.08
CA ARG A 129 4.26 3.68 -12.20
C ARG A 129 5.78 3.68 -12.36
N ALA A 130 6.31 4.55 -13.20
CA ALA A 130 7.76 4.69 -13.38
C ALA A 130 8.44 5.13 -12.07
N ILE A 131 7.89 6.15 -11.40
CA ILE A 131 8.40 6.61 -10.11
C ILE A 131 8.41 5.49 -9.06
N VAL A 132 7.33 4.72 -8.94
CA VAL A 132 7.24 3.62 -7.96
C VAL A 132 8.23 2.51 -8.29
N SER A 133 8.47 2.23 -9.57
CA SER A 133 9.49 1.27 -10.03
C SER A 133 10.88 1.71 -9.57
N GLU A 134 11.28 2.94 -9.91
CA GLU A 134 12.59 3.50 -9.56
C GLU A 134 12.78 3.65 -8.05
N PHE A 135 11.72 4.02 -7.32
CA PHE A 135 11.74 4.08 -5.86
C PHE A 135 11.98 2.69 -5.25
N SER A 136 11.30 1.66 -5.76
CA SER A 136 11.43 0.29 -5.24
C SER A 136 12.84 -0.26 -5.43
N ASP A 137 13.40 -0.05 -6.63
CA ASP A 137 14.76 -0.44 -6.97
C ASP A 137 15.78 0.28 -6.08
N ALA A 138 15.69 1.62 -6.01
CA ALA A 138 16.62 2.44 -5.24
C ALA A 138 16.63 2.09 -3.74
N ILE A 139 15.46 1.89 -3.12
CA ILE A 139 15.36 1.52 -1.70
C ILE A 139 15.97 0.13 -1.46
N GLY A 140 15.76 -0.82 -2.38
CA GLY A 140 16.38 -2.14 -2.31
C GLY A 140 17.91 -2.10 -2.42
N GLU A 141 18.45 -1.23 -3.26
CA GLU A 141 19.89 -1.07 -3.46
C GLU A 141 20.59 -0.36 -2.29
N MET A 142 19.97 0.68 -1.73
CA MET A 142 20.55 1.49 -0.66
C MET A 142 20.70 0.72 0.66
N LYS A 143 19.88 -0.32 0.89
CA LYS A 143 19.93 -1.19 2.09
C LYS A 143 19.91 -0.39 3.41
N ILE A 144 19.19 0.74 3.42
CA ILE A 144 19.01 1.56 4.62
C ILE A 144 18.06 0.81 5.57
N PRO A 145 18.42 0.64 6.85
CA PRO A 145 17.51 0.07 7.84
C PRO A 145 16.20 0.85 7.91
N ALA A 146 15.09 0.15 8.11
CA ALA A 146 13.76 0.72 8.05
C ALA A 146 13.56 1.90 9.04
N LEU A 147 14.28 1.87 10.17
CA LEU A 147 14.23 2.91 11.20
C LEU A 147 15.01 4.17 10.83
N ASP A 148 16.01 4.04 9.96
CA ASP A 148 16.90 5.13 9.56
C ASP A 148 16.39 5.86 8.31
N LEU A 149 15.38 5.30 7.62
CA LEU A 149 14.81 5.86 6.40
C LEU A 149 14.35 7.31 6.59
N ALA A 150 13.65 7.60 7.69
CA ALA A 150 13.10 8.93 7.98
C ALA A 150 14.20 10.00 8.10
N ALA A 151 15.39 9.63 8.57
CA ALA A 151 16.51 10.55 8.68
C ALA A 151 17.18 10.85 7.33
N GLN A 152 16.86 10.08 6.28
CA GLN A 152 17.52 10.13 4.98
C GLN A 152 16.57 10.46 3.82
N TYR A 153 15.34 10.95 4.08
CA TYR A 153 14.37 11.24 3.02
C TYR A 153 14.89 12.20 1.95
N LYS A 154 15.75 13.15 2.32
CA LYS A 154 16.33 14.10 1.38
C LYS A 154 17.30 13.40 0.42
N GLU A 155 18.23 12.63 0.97
CA GLU A 155 19.25 11.88 0.24
C GLU A 155 18.60 10.82 -0.66
N ILE A 156 17.63 10.08 -0.10
CA ILE A 156 16.79 9.13 -0.84
C ILE A 156 16.08 9.84 -2.00
N GLY A 157 15.46 10.99 -1.73
CA GLY A 157 14.73 11.75 -2.74
C GLY A 157 15.64 12.25 -3.88
N GLU A 158 16.85 12.71 -3.56
CA GLU A 158 17.84 13.14 -4.55
C GLU A 158 18.35 11.98 -5.40
N ALA A 159 18.67 10.83 -4.78
CA ALA A 159 19.10 9.62 -5.49
C ALA A 159 18.01 9.09 -6.44
N ILE A 160 16.77 9.02 -5.96
CA ILE A 160 15.63 8.56 -6.75
C ILE A 160 15.31 9.51 -7.89
N ARG A 161 15.36 10.83 -7.66
CA ARG A 161 15.20 11.82 -8.72
C ARG A 161 16.21 11.62 -9.85
N ALA A 162 17.47 11.32 -9.52
CA ALA A 162 18.50 11.07 -10.53
C ALA A 162 18.17 9.86 -11.40
N LYS A 163 17.71 8.76 -10.79
CA LYS A 163 17.26 7.56 -11.51
C LYS A 163 16.03 7.83 -12.38
N ILE A 164 14.99 8.45 -11.83
CA ILE A 164 13.75 8.79 -12.56
C ILE A 164 14.04 9.64 -13.81
N ASN A 165 14.97 10.59 -13.71
CA ASN A 165 15.35 11.42 -14.85
C ASN A 165 16.07 10.64 -15.95
N GLY A 166 16.63 9.45 -15.69
CA GLY A 166 17.11 8.54 -16.72
C GLY A 166 16.02 8.19 -17.73
N ASP A 167 14.82 7.88 -17.24
CA ASP A 167 13.65 7.54 -18.06
C ASP A 167 12.93 8.78 -18.59
N PHE A 168 12.62 9.74 -17.70
CA PHE A 168 11.75 10.88 -18.03
C PHE A 168 12.35 11.76 -19.14
N ASN A 169 13.68 11.87 -19.20
CA ASN A 169 14.35 12.63 -20.26
C ASN A 169 14.05 12.05 -21.65
N SER A 170 13.89 10.73 -21.77
CA SER A 170 13.51 10.10 -23.05
C SER A 170 12.10 10.49 -23.52
N TRP A 171 11.24 10.92 -22.60
CA TRP A 171 9.90 11.43 -22.86
C TRP A 171 9.85 12.95 -23.01
N GLY A 172 11.01 13.61 -23.02
CA GLY A 172 11.13 15.07 -23.03
C GLY A 172 10.70 15.75 -21.72
N LEU A 173 10.59 14.98 -20.63
CA LEU A 173 10.23 15.46 -19.31
C LEU A 173 11.45 15.52 -18.38
N GLU A 174 11.44 16.47 -17.46
CA GLU A 174 12.44 16.55 -16.40
C GLU A 174 11.74 16.67 -15.04
N VAL A 175 12.06 15.78 -14.11
CA VAL A 175 11.72 15.92 -12.69
C VAL A 175 12.72 16.89 -12.05
N THR A 176 12.23 18.07 -11.68
CA THR A 176 13.05 19.14 -11.10
C THR A 176 13.18 19.03 -9.58
N LYS A 177 12.17 18.46 -8.92
CA LYS A 177 12.14 18.20 -7.47
C LYS A 177 11.42 16.90 -7.20
N PHE A 178 11.88 16.16 -6.21
CA PHE A 178 11.26 14.94 -5.74
C PHE A 178 11.30 14.93 -4.22
N TYR A 179 10.16 14.71 -3.60
CA TYR A 179 9.99 14.71 -2.15
C TYR A 179 9.41 13.38 -1.71
N VAL A 180 10.10 12.77 -0.75
CA VAL A 180 9.54 11.68 0.06
C VAL A 180 8.91 12.32 1.29
N GLU A 181 7.59 12.26 1.40
CA GLU A 181 6.88 12.82 2.57
C GLU A 181 6.80 11.80 3.70
N ASN A 182 6.56 10.53 3.36
CA ASN A 182 6.50 9.46 4.34
C ASN A 182 6.85 8.10 3.73
N ILE A 183 7.55 7.29 4.51
CA ILE A 183 7.68 5.85 4.33
C ILE A 183 7.13 5.20 5.60
N SER A 184 5.97 4.57 5.48
CA SER A 184 5.25 3.94 6.59
C SER A 184 5.61 2.47 6.73
N LEU A 185 5.73 2.06 7.98
CA LEU A 185 5.90 0.67 8.38
C LEU A 185 4.52 0.01 8.53
N PRO A 186 4.43 -1.32 8.41
CA PRO A 186 3.16 -1.99 8.66
C PRO A 186 2.90 -2.03 10.18
N PRO A 187 1.64 -2.00 10.64
CA PRO A 187 1.30 -1.86 12.06
C PRO A 187 1.92 -2.92 12.97
N GLU A 188 2.16 -4.13 12.46
CA GLU A 188 2.84 -5.19 13.20
C GLU A 188 4.30 -4.85 13.55
N VAL A 189 5.01 -4.13 12.68
CA VAL A 189 6.38 -3.69 12.92
C VAL A 189 6.38 -2.50 13.88
N GLU A 190 5.44 -1.56 13.71
CA GLU A 190 5.26 -0.43 14.64
C GLU A 190 4.97 -0.94 16.06
N ALA A 191 4.05 -1.89 16.23
CA ALA A 191 3.74 -2.49 17.53
C ALA A 191 4.93 -3.25 18.14
N ALA A 192 5.72 -3.95 17.31
CA ALA A 192 6.93 -4.62 17.77
C ALA A 192 8.00 -3.61 18.24
N MET A 193 8.11 -2.46 17.55
CA MET A 193 8.98 -1.36 17.96
C MET A 193 8.54 -0.74 19.28
N ASP A 194 7.26 -0.39 19.43
CA ASP A 194 6.72 0.18 20.67
C ASP A 194 6.95 -0.76 21.87
N LYS A 195 6.77 -2.06 21.64
CA LYS A 195 7.09 -3.09 22.64
C LYS A 195 8.58 -3.13 22.98
N ARG A 196 9.47 -3.03 21.99
CA ARG A 196 10.91 -3.03 22.21
C ARG A 196 11.38 -1.74 22.89
N ALA A 197 10.85 -0.60 22.48
CA ALA A 197 11.13 0.70 23.07
C ALA A 197 10.65 0.76 24.53
N SER A 198 9.46 0.25 24.85
CA SER A 198 8.98 0.15 26.24
C SER A 198 9.85 -0.79 27.08
N MET A 199 10.28 -1.95 26.55
CA MET A 199 11.25 -2.81 27.22
C MET A 199 12.59 -2.11 27.48
N GLY A 200 13.11 -1.38 26.50
CA GLY A 200 14.38 -0.65 26.60
C GLY A 200 14.32 0.55 27.56
N ALA A 201 13.23 1.32 27.51
CA ALA A 201 13.01 2.48 28.39
C ALA A 201 12.85 2.08 29.86
N LEU A 202 12.25 0.91 30.12
CA LEU A 202 12.11 0.38 31.46
C LEU A 202 13.42 -0.19 32.00
N GLY A 203 14.38 -0.53 31.13
CA GLY A 203 15.76 -0.92 31.45
C GLY A 203 15.91 -2.21 32.26
N ASP A 204 14.81 -2.77 32.76
CA ASP A 204 14.73 -3.85 33.70
C ASP A 204 13.55 -4.75 33.32
N ALA A 205 13.84 -6.01 32.99
CA ALA A 205 12.84 -7.01 32.63
C ALA A 205 11.80 -7.22 33.74
N GLN A 206 12.19 -7.01 35.00
CA GLN A 206 11.30 -7.05 36.17
C GLN A 206 10.29 -5.90 36.14
N LYS A 207 10.74 -4.68 35.81
CA LYS A 207 9.86 -3.51 35.67
C LYS A 207 8.94 -3.64 34.46
N TYR A 208 9.42 -4.27 33.37
CA TYR A 208 8.57 -4.56 32.22
C TYR A 208 7.45 -5.55 32.56
N MET A 209 7.75 -6.64 33.28
CA MET A 209 6.72 -7.56 33.76
C MET A 209 5.72 -6.88 34.70
N GLN A 210 6.20 -6.01 35.60
CA GLN A 210 5.34 -5.22 36.48
C GLN A 210 4.46 -4.24 35.69
N PHE A 211 5.01 -3.59 34.66
CA PHE A 211 4.28 -2.65 33.80
C PHE A 211 3.21 -3.37 32.97
N GLN A 212 3.53 -4.50 32.34
CA GLN A 212 2.53 -5.32 31.65
C GLN A 212 1.44 -5.85 32.59
N ALA A 213 1.80 -6.26 33.80
CA ALA A 213 0.83 -6.66 34.81
C ALA A 213 -0.09 -5.50 35.20
N ALA A 214 0.44 -4.28 35.30
CA ALA A 214 -0.33 -3.08 35.59
C ALA A 214 -1.28 -2.70 34.43
N ASP A 215 -0.82 -2.76 33.17
CA ASP A 215 -1.68 -2.51 32.00
C ASP A 215 -2.77 -3.57 31.86
N ALA A 216 -2.46 -4.85 32.09
CA ALA A 216 -3.46 -5.91 32.11
C ALA A 216 -4.52 -5.70 33.22
N LEU A 217 -4.11 -5.20 34.38
CA LEU A 217 -5.04 -4.79 35.46
C LEU A 217 -5.89 -3.58 35.04
N ARG A 218 -5.30 -2.60 34.34
CA ARG A 218 -6.00 -1.41 33.85
C ARG A 218 -7.05 -1.76 32.81
N ASP A 219 -6.70 -2.60 31.84
CA ASP A 219 -7.61 -3.07 30.79
C ASP A 219 -8.72 -3.97 31.36
N ALA A 220 -8.40 -4.78 32.38
CA ALA A 220 -9.40 -5.53 33.15
C ALA A 220 -10.33 -4.61 33.95
N ALA A 221 -9.84 -3.46 34.44
CA ALA A 221 -10.65 -2.47 35.17
C ALA A 221 -11.52 -1.61 34.23
N GLN A 222 -11.05 -1.31 33.01
CA GLN A 222 -11.82 -0.57 31.99
C GLN A 222 -12.92 -1.43 31.32
N ASN A 223 -12.84 -2.76 31.44
CA ASN A 223 -13.95 -3.66 31.10
C ASN A 223 -14.97 -3.72 32.26
N GLU A 224 -15.70 -2.61 32.46
CA GLU A 224 -16.69 -2.43 33.55
C GLU A 224 -17.91 -3.38 33.49
N GLY A 225 -17.96 -4.31 32.52
CA GLY A 225 -19.07 -5.25 32.32
C GLY A 225 -18.92 -6.63 32.97
N GLY A 226 -17.86 -6.93 33.71
CA GLY A 226 -17.65 -8.29 34.23
C GLY A 226 -16.90 -8.36 35.55
N GLY A 227 -17.62 -8.44 36.66
CA GLY A 227 -17.09 -8.72 38.00
C GLY A 227 -16.29 -10.04 38.16
N ALA A 228 -16.07 -10.78 37.07
CA ALA A 228 -15.17 -11.92 36.98
C ALA A 228 -13.70 -11.53 36.67
N GLY A 229 -13.44 -10.36 36.09
CA GLY A 229 -12.09 -9.93 35.68
C GLY A 229 -11.16 -9.58 36.84
N LEU A 230 -11.70 -8.91 37.87
CA LEU A 230 -10.97 -8.59 39.10
C LEU A 230 -10.66 -9.84 39.95
N GLY A 231 -11.58 -10.81 40.01
CA GLY A 231 -11.37 -12.07 40.75
C GLY A 231 -10.38 -13.02 40.08
N ALA A 232 -10.35 -13.06 38.74
CA ALA A 232 -9.41 -13.87 37.98
C ALA A 232 -8.00 -13.25 37.89
N GLY A 233 -7.90 -11.91 37.75
CA GLY A 233 -6.62 -11.21 37.69
C GLY A 233 -5.85 -11.22 39.02
N LEU A 234 -6.56 -11.02 40.14
CA LEU A 234 -5.98 -11.18 41.47
C LEU A 234 -5.76 -12.66 41.81
N GLY A 235 -6.68 -13.57 41.47
CA GLY A 235 -6.53 -15.01 41.72
C GLY A 235 -5.35 -15.64 40.97
N ALA A 236 -5.09 -15.22 39.73
CA ALA A 236 -3.93 -15.65 38.96
C ALA A 236 -2.62 -14.99 39.46
N GLY A 237 -2.67 -13.71 39.86
CA GLY A 237 -1.51 -13.01 40.45
C GLY A 237 -1.06 -13.62 41.79
N PHE A 238 -2.02 -14.05 42.63
CA PHE A 238 -1.74 -14.80 43.86
C PHE A 238 -1.31 -16.25 43.60
N ALA A 239 -1.79 -16.91 42.54
CA ALA A 239 -1.34 -18.25 42.17
C ALA A 239 0.11 -18.27 41.64
N VAL A 240 0.48 -17.29 40.80
CA VAL A 240 1.85 -17.11 40.30
C VAL A 240 2.78 -16.61 41.42
N GLY A 241 2.32 -15.67 42.26
CA GLY A 241 3.06 -15.21 43.45
C GLY A 241 3.27 -16.31 44.50
N GLY A 242 2.30 -17.20 44.69
CA GLY A 242 2.38 -18.34 45.60
C GLY A 242 3.33 -19.45 45.10
N GLN A 243 3.39 -19.71 43.79
CA GLN A 243 4.39 -20.62 43.22
C GLN A 243 5.81 -20.02 43.24
N MET A 244 5.96 -18.71 43.08
CA MET A 244 7.27 -18.04 43.14
C MET A 244 7.80 -17.92 44.59
N ALA A 245 6.91 -17.75 45.58
CA ALA A 245 7.26 -17.80 47.00
C ALA A 245 7.71 -19.21 47.45
N ASN A 246 7.10 -20.27 46.90
CA ASN A 246 7.53 -21.66 47.14
C ASN A 246 8.84 -22.04 46.43
N ALA A 247 9.32 -21.25 45.46
CA ALA A 247 10.60 -21.50 44.79
C ALA A 247 11.80 -20.89 45.52
N PHE A 248 11.59 -19.97 46.48
CA PHE A 248 12.64 -19.34 47.29
C PHE A 248 12.58 -19.72 48.79
N GLY A 249 11.58 -20.48 49.22
CA GLY A 249 11.43 -21.00 50.58
C GLY A 249 12.00 -22.42 50.72
N ALA A 250 12.89 -22.60 51.69
CA ALA A 250 13.65 -23.81 52.00
C ALA A 250 12.82 -25.10 52.07
N GLY A 251 13.43 -26.20 51.62
CA GLY A 251 12.76 -27.48 51.43
C GLY A 251 12.53 -28.30 52.69
N GLN A 252 11.63 -29.28 52.56
CA GLN A 252 11.68 -30.61 53.17
C GLN A 252 10.59 -31.50 52.52
N PRO A 253 10.83 -32.80 52.29
CA PRO A 253 9.85 -33.70 51.66
C PRO A 253 8.98 -34.39 52.72
N GLY A 254 7.67 -34.42 52.50
CA GLY A 254 6.72 -35.07 53.42
C GLY A 254 5.46 -35.59 52.70
N GLY A 255 5.46 -36.90 52.50
CA GLY A 255 4.36 -37.87 52.49
C GLY A 255 2.88 -37.49 52.31
N GLN A 256 2.20 -38.41 51.58
CA GLN A 256 0.78 -38.79 51.65
C GLN A 256 -0.24 -37.80 51.07
N GLN A 257 -1.42 -38.19 50.58
CA GLN A 257 -2.05 -39.44 50.11
C GLN A 257 -3.47 -39.03 49.66
N MET A 258 -3.93 -39.61 48.55
CA MET A 258 -5.32 -39.86 48.09
C MET A 258 -6.43 -38.79 48.17
N GLY A 259 -7.26 -38.83 47.12
CA GLY A 259 -8.68 -38.44 47.12
C GLY A 259 -8.93 -37.38 46.05
N GLY A 260 -9.63 -37.61 44.94
CA GLY A 260 -10.82 -38.44 44.75
C GLY A 260 -11.96 -37.50 44.36
N GLY A 261 -12.48 -37.64 43.13
CA GLY A 261 -13.78 -37.08 42.75
C GLY A 261 -13.75 -35.85 41.84
N GLY A 262 -14.35 -36.01 40.66
CA GLY A 262 -14.64 -34.94 39.71
C GLY A 262 -13.97 -35.18 38.37
N ALA A 263 -14.50 -36.10 37.57
CA ALA A 263 -14.13 -36.20 36.16
C ALA A 263 -14.50 -34.89 35.47
N ALA A 264 -13.53 -33.98 35.35
CA ALA A 264 -13.66 -32.79 34.54
C ALA A 264 -13.85 -33.23 33.09
N ALA A 265 -14.95 -32.80 32.47
CA ALA A 265 -15.19 -33.08 31.06
C ALA A 265 -13.98 -32.60 30.24
N THR A 266 -13.45 -33.45 29.38
CA THR A 266 -12.37 -33.12 28.46
C THR A 266 -12.91 -33.00 27.05
N VAL A 267 -12.46 -32.00 26.30
CA VAL A 267 -12.82 -31.77 24.88
C VAL A 267 -11.58 -31.93 24.00
N ALA A 268 -11.72 -32.61 22.86
CA ALA A 268 -10.63 -32.79 21.91
C ALA A 268 -10.37 -31.50 21.12
N CYS A 269 -9.10 -31.14 20.97
CA CYS A 269 -8.68 -29.96 20.21
C CYS A 269 -9.05 -30.12 18.73
N PRO A 270 -9.73 -29.13 18.11
CA PRO A 270 -10.10 -29.19 16.70
C PRO A 270 -8.90 -29.08 15.74
N ALA A 271 -7.74 -28.57 16.19
CA ALA A 271 -6.55 -28.39 15.37
C ALA A 271 -5.58 -29.58 15.44
N CYS A 272 -5.42 -30.24 16.60
CA CYS A 272 -4.44 -31.32 16.78
C CYS A 272 -5.00 -32.60 17.42
N GLY A 273 -6.30 -32.63 17.77
CA GLY A 273 -6.97 -33.82 18.31
C GLY A 273 -6.72 -34.13 19.78
N LYS A 274 -5.81 -33.42 20.47
CA LYS A 274 -5.45 -33.71 21.87
C LYS A 274 -6.51 -33.24 22.87
N GLN A 275 -6.64 -33.98 23.97
CA GLN A 275 -7.63 -33.69 25.02
C GLN A 275 -7.24 -32.44 25.82
N ASN A 276 -8.19 -31.54 26.00
CA ASN A 276 -8.06 -30.32 26.78
C ASN A 276 -9.22 -30.23 27.77
N ALA A 277 -9.05 -29.44 28.84
CA ALA A 277 -10.13 -29.20 29.79
C ALA A 277 -11.35 -28.54 29.10
N ALA A 278 -12.56 -28.97 29.44
CA ALA A 278 -13.78 -28.32 28.94
C ALA A 278 -13.79 -26.83 29.31
N GLY A 279 -13.98 -25.96 28.32
CA GLY A 279 -13.92 -24.50 28.48
C GLY A 279 -12.54 -23.87 28.26
N ALA A 280 -11.49 -24.66 27.95
CA ALA A 280 -10.22 -24.10 27.51
C ALA A 280 -10.42 -23.24 26.26
N LYS A 281 -9.86 -22.03 26.22
CA LYS A 281 -9.93 -21.11 25.05
C LYS A 281 -8.86 -21.39 24.00
N PHE A 282 -7.74 -21.99 24.42
CA PHE A 282 -6.62 -22.39 23.58
C PHE A 282 -6.14 -23.78 23.99
N CYS A 283 -5.63 -24.54 23.02
CA CYS A 283 -5.08 -25.87 23.24
C CYS A 283 -3.76 -25.75 23.99
N ALA A 284 -3.63 -26.47 25.11
CA ALA A 284 -2.41 -26.48 25.91
C ALA A 284 -1.20 -27.09 25.18
N ASP A 285 -1.44 -27.90 24.14
CA ASP A 285 -0.38 -28.56 23.37
C ASP A 285 0.05 -27.79 22.11
N CYS A 286 -0.89 -27.31 21.30
CA CYS A 286 -0.57 -26.69 20.00
C CYS A 286 -0.88 -25.20 19.91
N GLY A 287 -1.45 -24.60 20.95
CA GLY A 287 -1.85 -23.18 20.96
C GLY A 287 -3.07 -22.85 20.08
N GLY A 288 -3.67 -23.84 19.40
CA GLY A 288 -4.85 -23.63 18.57
C GLY A 288 -6.07 -23.19 19.38
N LYS A 289 -6.84 -22.23 18.86
CA LYS A 289 -8.09 -21.77 19.51
C LYS A 289 -9.06 -22.95 19.63
N MET A 290 -9.60 -23.11 20.84
CA MET A 290 -10.57 -24.15 21.19
C MET A 290 -12.02 -23.65 21.05
N GLU A 291 -12.20 -22.33 20.92
CA GLU A 291 -13.46 -21.73 20.48
C GLU A 291 -13.73 -22.11 19.02
N ILE A 292 -14.74 -22.93 18.82
CA ILE A 292 -15.24 -23.25 17.49
C ILE A 292 -15.95 -21.99 16.98
N ALA A 293 -15.33 -21.29 16.04
CA ALA A 293 -15.98 -20.16 15.37
C ALA A 293 -17.33 -20.61 14.81
N GLN A 294 -18.39 -19.89 15.18
CA GLN A 294 -19.75 -20.18 14.76
C GLN A 294 -20.19 -19.18 13.69
N VAL A 295 -20.56 -19.68 12.52
CA VAL A 295 -21.10 -18.90 11.42
C VAL A 295 -22.63 -19.11 11.34
N PRO A 296 -23.42 -18.06 11.11
CA PRO A 296 -24.86 -18.22 10.94
C PRO A 296 -25.18 -18.93 9.62
N CYS A 297 -26.14 -19.85 9.64
CA CYS A 297 -26.63 -20.56 8.47
C CYS A 297 -27.20 -19.57 7.45
N VAL A 298 -26.81 -19.73 6.18
CA VAL A 298 -27.23 -18.83 5.08
C VAL A 298 -28.73 -18.80 4.84
N LYS A 299 -29.48 -19.82 5.32
CA LYS A 299 -30.93 -19.93 5.12
C LYS A 299 -31.74 -19.66 6.39
N CYS A 300 -31.43 -20.34 7.50
CA CYS A 300 -32.24 -20.26 8.73
C CYS A 300 -31.59 -19.48 9.88
N GLY A 301 -30.35 -19.01 9.71
CA GLY A 301 -29.63 -18.27 10.75
C GLY A 301 -29.11 -19.10 11.93
N ALA A 302 -29.32 -20.43 11.94
CA ALA A 302 -28.78 -21.32 12.98
C ALA A 302 -27.24 -21.22 13.07
N LYS A 303 -26.69 -21.27 14.29
CA LYS A 303 -25.24 -21.17 14.50
C LYS A 303 -24.56 -22.48 14.15
N LEU A 304 -23.78 -22.48 13.08
CA LEU A 304 -23.06 -23.65 12.57
C LEU A 304 -21.58 -23.54 12.86
N ARG A 305 -20.90 -24.68 13.00
CA ARG A 305 -19.44 -24.73 13.02
C ARG A 305 -18.88 -24.19 11.71
N GLU A 306 -17.88 -23.30 11.80
CA GLU A 306 -17.16 -22.80 10.63
C GLU A 306 -16.61 -23.98 9.79
N GLY A 307 -16.95 -24.01 8.50
CA GLY A 307 -16.63 -25.10 7.57
C GLY A 307 -17.67 -26.22 7.46
N ALA A 308 -18.83 -26.13 8.14
CA ALA A 308 -19.91 -27.10 7.94
C ALA A 308 -20.49 -27.01 6.52
N LYS A 309 -20.48 -28.11 5.75
CA LYS A 309 -21.02 -28.15 4.37
C LYS A 309 -22.54 -28.11 4.30
N PHE A 310 -23.22 -28.59 5.33
CA PHE A 310 -24.68 -28.60 5.44
C PHE A 310 -25.11 -28.13 6.82
N CYS A 311 -26.26 -27.45 6.90
CA CYS A 311 -26.86 -27.02 8.16
C CYS A 311 -27.45 -28.22 8.89
N SER A 312 -27.05 -28.43 10.14
CA SER A 312 -27.58 -29.51 10.98
C SER A 312 -29.05 -29.32 11.36
N GLU A 313 -29.57 -28.09 11.29
CA GLU A 313 -30.95 -27.77 11.68
C GLU A 313 -31.93 -27.79 10.50
N CYS A 314 -31.55 -27.23 9.34
CA CYS A 314 -32.46 -27.11 8.18
C CYS A 314 -32.01 -27.88 6.93
N GLY A 315 -30.88 -28.59 6.99
CA GLY A 315 -30.37 -29.41 5.89
C GLY A 315 -29.81 -28.64 4.67
N SER A 316 -29.85 -27.30 4.68
CA SER A 316 -29.37 -26.50 3.54
C SER A 316 -27.85 -26.57 3.38
N SER A 317 -27.36 -26.61 2.14
CA SER A 317 -25.92 -26.50 1.85
C SER A 317 -25.39 -25.12 2.25
N GLN A 318 -24.17 -25.09 2.80
CA GLN A 318 -23.46 -23.87 3.19
C GLN A 318 -22.26 -23.57 2.27
N GLU A 319 -22.12 -24.31 1.17
CA GLU A 319 -21.11 -24.00 0.16
C GLU A 319 -21.38 -22.62 -0.45
N LYS A 320 -20.32 -21.82 -0.62
CA LYS A 320 -20.43 -20.46 -1.14
C LYS A 320 -20.98 -20.49 -2.57
N ALA A 321 -22.00 -19.68 -2.85
CA ALA A 321 -22.54 -19.54 -4.19
C ALA A 321 -21.46 -19.02 -5.15
N LYS A 322 -21.42 -19.51 -6.39
CA LYS A 322 -20.50 -19.02 -7.43
C LYS A 322 -21.18 -18.00 -8.32
N CYS A 323 -20.45 -16.96 -8.71
CA CYS A 323 -20.91 -15.96 -9.66
C CYS A 323 -21.19 -16.59 -11.03
N THR A 324 -22.36 -16.34 -11.59
CA THR A 324 -22.74 -16.82 -12.92
C THR A 324 -21.93 -16.17 -14.05
N GLY A 325 -21.40 -14.96 -13.84
CA GLY A 325 -20.61 -14.22 -14.84
C GLY A 325 -19.13 -14.58 -14.87
N CYS A 326 -18.48 -14.73 -13.71
CA CYS A 326 -17.03 -14.94 -13.62
C CYS A 326 -16.59 -16.15 -12.78
N GLN A 327 -17.54 -16.95 -12.26
CA GLN A 327 -17.30 -18.12 -11.40
C GLN A 327 -16.62 -17.83 -10.04
N ALA A 328 -16.37 -16.56 -9.69
CA ALA A 328 -15.82 -16.18 -8.39
C ALA A 328 -16.78 -16.57 -7.24
N GLU A 329 -16.21 -16.94 -6.10
CA GLU A 329 -16.98 -17.23 -4.89
C GLU A 329 -17.67 -15.96 -4.38
N LEU A 330 -18.98 -16.04 -4.16
CA LEU A 330 -19.78 -14.95 -3.62
C LEU A 330 -19.85 -15.06 -2.10
N SER A 331 -19.74 -13.93 -1.41
CA SER A 331 -20.09 -13.84 0.00
C SER A 331 -21.59 -14.07 0.22
N ALA A 332 -21.93 -14.65 1.36
CA ALA A 332 -23.33 -14.93 1.70
C ALA A 332 -24.16 -13.63 1.67
N GLY A 333 -25.19 -13.60 0.83
CA GLY A 333 -26.07 -12.43 0.67
C GLY A 333 -25.54 -11.30 -0.21
N ALA A 334 -24.42 -11.47 -0.92
CA ALA A 334 -23.93 -10.46 -1.87
C ALA A 334 -24.97 -10.22 -2.98
N LYS A 335 -25.37 -8.96 -3.22
CA LYS A 335 -26.30 -8.55 -4.31
C LYS A 335 -25.59 -8.39 -5.67
N PHE A 336 -24.28 -8.19 -5.65
CA PHE A 336 -23.43 -8.02 -6.82
C PHE A 336 -22.11 -8.75 -6.60
N CYS A 337 -21.55 -9.32 -7.67
CA CYS A 337 -20.23 -9.94 -7.62
C CYS A 337 -19.15 -8.85 -7.41
N PRO A 338 -18.26 -9.00 -6.41
CA PRO A 338 -17.21 -8.02 -6.15
C PRO A 338 -16.14 -7.98 -7.26
N GLU A 339 -15.97 -9.07 -8.00
CA GLU A 339 -14.92 -9.18 -9.04
C GLU A 339 -15.37 -8.64 -10.41
N CYS A 340 -16.63 -8.85 -10.79
CA CYS A 340 -17.10 -8.51 -12.14
C CYS A 340 -18.38 -7.69 -12.19
N GLY A 341 -18.95 -7.30 -11.04
CA GLY A 341 -20.17 -6.48 -10.96
C GLY A 341 -21.46 -7.18 -11.40
N THR A 342 -21.42 -8.46 -11.78
CA THR A 342 -22.61 -9.22 -12.19
C THR A 342 -23.59 -9.32 -11.01
N LYS A 343 -24.85 -8.94 -11.24
CA LYS A 343 -25.92 -9.05 -10.24
C LYS A 343 -26.16 -10.52 -9.89
N THR A 344 -26.14 -10.84 -8.61
CA THR A 344 -26.35 -12.21 -8.14
C THR A 344 -27.86 -12.51 -8.10
N PRO A 345 -28.27 -13.77 -8.35
CA PRO A 345 -29.64 -14.18 -8.07
C PRO A 345 -29.90 -14.04 -6.57
N GLU A 346 -30.94 -13.29 -6.17
CA GLU A 346 -31.39 -13.25 -4.77
C GLU A 346 -31.71 -14.67 -4.31
N ALA A 347 -31.18 -15.07 -3.15
CA ALA A 347 -31.56 -16.32 -2.52
C ALA A 347 -33.05 -16.22 -2.11
N ALA A 348 -33.89 -17.05 -2.73
CA ALA A 348 -35.27 -17.29 -2.28
C ALA A 348 -35.30 -18.25 -1.08
#